data_AF-A0A5K4ESE1-F1
#
_entry.id   AF-A0A5K4ESE1-F1
#
_cell.length_a   1.000
_cell.length_b   1.000
_cell.length_c   1.000
_cell.angle_alpha   90.00
_cell.angle_beta   90.00
_cell.angle_gamma   90.00
#
_symmetry.space_group_name_H-M   'P 1'
#
loop_
_entity.id
_entity.type
_entity.pdbx_description
1 polymer ?
#
loop_
_entity_poly.entity_id
_entity_poly.type
_entity_poly.pdbx_seq_one_letter_code
_entity_poly.pdbx_strand_id
1 'polypeptide(L)'
;MRFVVICLFISDFIDCHLICLLDKVYTRTSRLRQIRLNAHKTITECELEQPLSMAIISSLVGSRSTILLQWSTRLHWNQFRLGKLIKYLLDHVYPIGQSILLTQYELFKMELDNYLNCLKQITEDKNNQLLEKKSINEIDYQFDNQYKHLEFPTLEPFNMIIYGLPNISFA
;
A
#
# COMPACT_ATOMS: atom_id res chain seq x y z
N MET A 1 -15.80 1.02 14.50
CA MET A 1 -14.69 0.87 13.53
C MET A 1 -15.30 0.60 12.15
N ARG A 2 -14.72 1.10 11.06
CA ARG A 2 -15.06 0.62 9.71
C ARG A 2 -13.81 -0.04 9.19
N PHE A 3 -13.57 -1.27 9.66
CA PHE A 3 -12.64 -2.14 8.98
C PHE A 3 -13.22 -2.38 7.60
N VAL A 4 -12.46 -2.08 6.55
CA VAL A 4 -12.73 -2.69 5.26
C VAL A 4 -12.15 -4.11 5.37
N VAL A 5 -12.93 -4.98 5.99
CA VAL A 5 -12.70 -6.43 5.92
C VAL A 5 -13.35 -6.86 4.62
N ILE A 6 -12.54 -7.34 3.69
CA ILE A 6 -13.06 -8.00 2.51
C ILE A 6 -12.81 -9.48 2.76
N CYS A 7 -13.86 -10.16 3.21
CA CYS A 7 -13.94 -11.60 3.21
C CYS A 7 -14.41 -12.01 1.82
N LEU A 8 -13.51 -12.56 1.00
CA LEU A 8 -13.90 -13.18 -0.26
C LEU A 8 -14.35 -14.61 0.07
N PHE A 9 -15.66 -14.81 0.07
CA PHE A 9 -16.30 -16.12 0.15
C PHE A 9 -16.60 -16.58 -1.28
N ILE A 10 -16.14 -17.76 -1.65
CA ILE A 10 -16.58 -18.42 -2.87
C ILE A 10 -17.34 -19.67 -2.47
N SER A 11 -18.66 -19.53 -2.63
CA SER A 11 -19.78 -20.48 -2.67
C SER A 11 -19.92 -21.58 -1.60
N ASP A 12 -21.10 -21.54 -0.98
CA ASP A 12 -21.79 -22.52 -0.15
C ASP A 12 -21.20 -22.84 1.23
N PHE A 13 -21.64 -22.02 2.19
CA PHE A 13 -21.64 -22.26 3.64
C PHE A 13 -20.27 -22.31 4.35
N ILE A 14 -20.02 -21.26 5.14
CA ILE A 14 -19.15 -21.19 6.33
C ILE A 14 -17.63 -21.05 6.12
N ASP A 15 -17.07 -21.51 5.01
CA ASP A 15 -15.60 -21.46 4.83
C ASP A 15 -15.10 -20.14 4.23
N CYS A 16 -14.56 -19.26 5.08
CA CYS A 16 -13.80 -18.09 4.63
C CYS A 16 -12.44 -18.54 4.10
N HIS A 17 -12.18 -18.49 2.80
CA HIS A 17 -10.87 -18.87 2.26
C HIS A 17 -9.82 -17.76 2.41
N LEU A 18 -10.25 -16.50 2.36
CA LEU A 18 -9.37 -15.34 2.40
C LEU A 18 -9.95 -14.18 3.19
N ILE A 19 -9.16 -13.66 4.12
CA ILE A 19 -9.44 -12.41 4.82
C ILE A 19 -8.44 -11.35 4.35
N CYS A 20 -8.93 -10.23 3.82
CA CYS A 20 -8.08 -9.09 3.45
C CYS A 20 -8.42 -7.87 4.30
N LEU A 21 -7.42 -7.35 5.01
CA LEU A 21 -7.53 -6.27 5.99
C LEU A 21 -6.71 -5.05 5.52
N LEU A 22 -7.40 -4.06 4.95
CA LEU A 22 -6.81 -2.83 4.39
C LEU A 22 -7.11 -1.57 5.25
N ASP A 23 -7.21 -1.72 6.58
CA ASP A 23 -7.72 -0.68 7.49
C ASP A 23 -6.71 0.44 7.85
N LYS A 24 -5.43 0.31 7.46
CA LYS A 24 -4.40 1.30 7.79
C LYS A 24 -4.38 2.44 6.78
N VAL A 25 -5.39 3.31 6.79
CA VAL A 25 -5.45 4.50 5.91
C VAL A 25 -4.88 5.75 6.59
N TYR A 26 -3.97 6.45 5.92
CA TYR A 26 -3.32 7.68 6.36
C TYR A 26 -4.04 8.94 5.82
N THR A 27 -4.98 9.48 6.59
CA THR A 27 -5.50 10.85 6.44
C THR A 27 -5.50 11.54 7.80
N ARG A 28 -5.46 12.87 7.85
CA ARG A 28 -5.52 13.60 9.14
C ARG A 28 -6.77 13.23 9.94
N THR A 29 -7.91 13.07 9.26
CA THR A 29 -9.18 12.69 9.86
C THR A 29 -9.22 11.23 10.31
N SER A 30 -8.67 10.28 9.52
CA SER A 30 -8.59 8.87 9.93
C SER A 30 -7.65 8.69 11.12
N ARG A 31 -6.51 9.39 11.13
CA ARG A 31 -5.55 9.36 12.23
C ARG A 31 -6.16 9.87 13.53
N LEU A 32 -6.84 11.02 13.50
CA LEU A 32 -7.53 11.56 14.68
C LEU A 32 -8.62 10.60 15.19
N ARG A 33 -9.35 9.96 14.28
CA ARG A 33 -10.35 8.94 14.65
C ARG A 33 -9.69 7.72 15.30
N GLN A 34 -8.59 7.21 14.72
CA GLN A 34 -7.84 6.08 15.26
C GLN A 34 -7.27 6.40 16.64
N ILE A 35 -6.71 7.61 16.86
CA ILE A 35 -6.21 8.04 18.17
C ILE A 35 -7.35 8.06 19.21
N ARG A 36 -8.51 8.64 18.86
CA ARG A 36 -9.68 8.66 19.78
C ARG A 36 -10.17 7.27 20.12
N LEU A 37 -10.18 6.35 19.15
CA LEU A 37 -10.58 4.96 19.38
C LEU A 37 -9.54 4.23 20.23
N ASN A 38 -8.25 4.42 19.95
CA ASN A 38 -7.16 3.78 20.69
C ASN A 38 -7.07 4.29 22.13
N ALA A 39 -7.50 5.52 22.43
CA ALA A 39 -7.53 6.05 23.78
C ALA A 39 -8.42 5.25 24.75
N HIS A 40 -9.38 4.49 24.22
CA HIS A 40 -10.32 3.69 25.01
C HIS A 40 -9.97 2.19 25.00
N LYS A 41 -8.91 1.80 24.28
CA LYS A 41 -8.52 0.39 24.16
C LYS A 41 -7.73 -0.06 25.37
N THR A 42 -8.04 -1.26 25.81
CA THR A 42 -7.23 -1.99 26.79
C THR A 42 -5.94 -2.49 26.15
N ILE A 43 -4.97 -2.87 27.00
CA ILE A 43 -3.68 -3.41 26.55
C ILE A 43 -3.90 -4.69 25.74
N THR A 44 -4.80 -5.56 26.19
CA THR A 44 -5.15 -6.82 25.51
C THR A 44 -5.76 -6.59 24.14
N GLU A 45 -6.64 -5.61 23.98
CA GLU A 45 -7.19 -5.25 22.67
C GLU A 45 -6.10 -4.75 21.72
N CYS A 46 -5.13 -3.97 22.21
CA CYS A 46 -3.98 -3.55 21.40
C CYS A 46 -3.08 -4.73 20.98
N GLU A 47 -2.91 -5.74 21.84
CA GLU A 47 -2.16 -6.96 21.52
C GLU A 47 -2.86 -7.82 20.46
N LEU A 48 -4.19 -7.89 20.50
CA LEU A 48 -4.99 -8.61 19.50
C LEU A 48 -4.94 -7.95 18.11
N GLU A 49 -4.69 -6.64 18.06
CA GLU A 49 -4.52 -5.87 16.81
C GLU A 49 -3.11 -5.99 16.20
N GLN A 50 -2.19 -6.74 16.81
CA GLN A 50 -0.92 -7.02 16.16
C GLN A 50 -1.14 -7.90 14.92
N PRO A 51 -0.39 -7.70 13.82
CA PRO A 51 -0.58 -8.45 12.58
C PRO A 51 -0.56 -9.97 12.76
N LEU A 52 0.34 -10.47 13.63
CA LEU A 52 0.42 -11.88 13.94
C LEU A 52 -0.81 -12.38 14.71
N SER A 53 -1.23 -11.66 15.77
CA SER A 53 -2.43 -11.98 16.54
C SER A 53 -3.68 -12.00 15.64
N MET A 54 -3.84 -11.00 14.78
CA MET A 54 -4.94 -10.96 13.81
C MET A 54 -4.89 -12.11 12.81
N ALA A 55 -3.71 -12.51 12.34
CA ALA A 55 -3.56 -13.67 11.47
C ALA A 55 -3.93 -14.99 12.19
N ILE A 56 -3.55 -15.14 13.46
CA ILE A 56 -3.93 -16.29 14.29
C ILE A 56 -5.44 -16.33 14.48
N ILE A 57 -6.07 -15.22 14.87
CA ILE A 57 -7.53 -15.13 15.02
C ILE A 57 -8.22 -15.44 13.69
N SER A 58 -7.73 -14.89 12.59
CA SER A 58 -8.26 -15.16 11.25
C SER A 58 -8.19 -16.65 10.91
N SER A 59 -7.08 -17.31 11.25
CA SER A 59 -6.93 -18.75 11.08
C SER A 59 -7.90 -19.56 11.96
N LEU A 60 -8.14 -19.14 13.21
CA LEU A 60 -9.14 -19.76 14.09
C LEU A 60 -10.57 -19.62 13.57
N VAL A 61 -10.87 -18.51 12.86
CA VAL A 61 -12.16 -18.27 12.19
C VAL A 61 -12.32 -19.15 10.93
N GLY A 62 -11.29 -19.89 10.52
CA GLY A 62 -11.31 -20.78 9.35
C GLY A 62 -10.64 -20.18 8.10
N SER A 63 -10.03 -19.00 8.20
CA SER A 63 -9.28 -18.39 7.10
C SER A 63 -8.07 -19.23 6.72
N ARG A 64 -7.99 -19.62 5.45
CA ARG A 64 -6.81 -20.32 4.91
C ARG A 64 -5.66 -19.37 4.60
N SER A 65 -5.98 -18.11 4.27
CA SER A 65 -5.00 -17.06 3.98
C SER A 65 -5.49 -15.69 4.43
N THR A 66 -4.60 -14.93 5.04
CA THR A 66 -4.91 -13.58 5.56
C THR A 66 -3.94 -12.57 4.98
N ILE A 67 -4.47 -11.52 4.37
CA ILE A 67 -3.72 -10.40 3.79
C ILE A 67 -3.84 -9.20 4.71
N LEU A 68 -2.70 -8.61 5.07
CA LEU A 68 -2.61 -7.49 6.01
C LEU A 68 -1.68 -6.40 5.47
N LEU A 69 -1.96 -5.16 5.86
CA LEU A 69 -1.04 -4.04 5.66
C LEU A 69 -0.08 -3.90 6.85
N GLN A 70 1.22 -3.80 6.58
CA GLN A 70 2.24 -3.65 7.62
C GLN A 70 2.22 -2.25 8.24
N TRP A 71 2.08 -1.19 7.44
CA TRP A 71 2.01 0.21 7.86
C TRP A 71 0.82 0.97 7.23
N SER A 72 0.59 2.19 7.71
CA SER A 72 -0.45 3.07 7.18
C SER A 72 -0.10 3.64 5.82
N THR A 73 -1.07 3.60 4.91
CA THR A 73 -0.92 3.98 3.50
C THR A 73 -2.06 4.88 3.05
N ARG A 74 -1.93 5.50 1.89
CA ARG A 74 -2.96 6.40 1.35
C ARG A 74 -4.17 5.60 0.85
N LEU A 75 -5.37 6.18 0.93
CA LEU A 75 -6.62 5.52 0.54
C LEU A 75 -6.61 5.07 -0.94
N HIS A 76 -6.08 5.90 -1.83
CA HIS A 76 -6.02 5.58 -3.26
C HIS A 76 -5.17 4.34 -3.54
N TRP A 77 -4.10 4.10 -2.76
CA TRP A 77 -3.28 2.91 -2.88
C TRP A 77 -4.04 1.66 -2.42
N ASN A 78 -4.83 1.75 -1.37
CA ASN A 78 -5.70 0.65 -0.94
C ASN A 78 -6.78 0.32 -1.96
N GLN A 79 -7.36 1.35 -2.58
CA GLN A 79 -8.32 1.15 -3.66
C GLN A 79 -7.68 0.47 -4.88
N PHE A 80 -6.48 0.90 -5.28
CA PHE A 80 -5.72 0.25 -6.35
C PHE A 80 -5.43 -1.22 -6.04
N ARG A 81 -4.85 -1.48 -4.85
CA ARG A 81 -4.51 -2.83 -4.37
C ARG A 81 -5.72 -3.73 -4.41
N LEU A 82 -6.85 -3.25 -3.89
CA LEU A 82 -8.08 -4.01 -3.84
C LEU A 82 -8.62 -4.32 -5.24
N GLY A 83 -8.69 -3.33 -6.13
CA GLY A 83 -9.17 -3.52 -7.49
C GLY A 83 -8.34 -4.54 -8.26
N LYS A 84 -7.01 -4.48 -8.12
CA LYS A 84 -6.09 -5.45 -8.76
C LYS A 84 -6.19 -6.83 -8.15
N LEU A 85 -6.23 -6.94 -6.83
CA LEU A 85 -6.42 -8.22 -6.14
C LEU A 85 -7.71 -8.91 -6.58
N ILE A 86 -8.85 -8.22 -6.56
CA ILE A 86 -10.14 -8.79 -6.99
C ILE A 86 -10.05 -9.27 -8.44
N LYS A 87 -9.47 -8.46 -9.33
CA LYS A 87 -9.28 -8.82 -10.73
C LYS A 87 -8.41 -10.08 -10.90
N TYR A 88 -7.28 -10.17 -10.20
CA TYR A 88 -6.41 -11.34 -10.31
C TYR A 88 -7.00 -12.60 -9.70
N LEU A 89 -7.69 -12.46 -8.57
CA LEU A 89 -8.28 -13.59 -7.84
C LEU A 89 -9.55 -14.12 -8.51
N LEU A 90 -10.43 -13.24 -9.01
CA LEU A 90 -11.73 -13.63 -9.57
C LEU A 90 -11.70 -13.76 -11.10
N ASP A 91 -11.12 -12.81 -11.83
CA ASP A 91 -11.17 -12.81 -13.30
C ASP A 91 -10.08 -13.73 -13.89
N HIS A 92 -8.88 -13.72 -13.30
CA HIS A 92 -7.73 -14.49 -13.79
C HIS A 92 -7.49 -15.79 -13.01
N VAL A 93 -8.19 -16.01 -11.90
CA VAL A 93 -8.10 -17.19 -11.04
C VAL A 93 -6.64 -17.49 -10.62
N TYR A 94 -5.84 -16.44 -10.44
CA TYR A 94 -4.46 -16.58 -9.98
C TYR A 94 -4.42 -16.97 -8.50
N PRO A 95 -3.40 -17.74 -8.07
CA PRO A 95 -3.19 -18.00 -6.66
C PRO A 95 -2.92 -16.69 -5.92
N ILE A 96 -3.28 -16.65 -4.64
CA ILE A 96 -3.21 -15.44 -3.80
C ILE A 96 -1.80 -14.81 -3.80
N GLY A 97 -0.76 -15.63 -3.65
CA GLY A 97 0.63 -15.20 -3.66
C GLY A 97 1.04 -14.52 -4.96
N GLN A 98 0.65 -15.10 -6.10
CA GLN A 98 0.93 -14.53 -7.41
C GLN A 98 0.16 -13.23 -7.64
N SER A 99 -1.11 -13.18 -7.24
CA SER A 99 -1.95 -11.98 -7.32
C SER A 99 -1.33 -10.81 -6.56
N ILE A 100 -0.77 -11.08 -5.38
CA ILE A 100 -0.10 -10.06 -4.57
C ILE A 100 1.20 -9.64 -5.22
N LEU A 101 2.06 -10.58 -5.61
CA LEU A 101 3.32 -10.28 -6.28
C LEU A 101 3.11 -9.38 -7.51
N LEU A 102 2.12 -9.70 -8.35
CA LEU A 102 1.77 -8.90 -9.53
C LEU A 102 1.28 -7.49 -9.13
N THR A 103 0.43 -7.41 -8.12
CA THR A 103 -0.06 -6.11 -7.61
C THR A 103 1.09 -5.25 -7.07
N GLN A 104 2.02 -5.84 -6.31
CA GLN A 104 3.20 -5.15 -5.78
C GLN A 104 4.13 -4.69 -6.91
N TYR A 105 4.36 -5.56 -7.91
CA TYR A 105 5.19 -5.24 -9.07
C TYR A 105 4.62 -4.07 -9.89
N GLU A 106 3.30 -4.07 -10.16
CA GLU A 106 2.66 -2.96 -10.87
C GLU A 106 2.76 -1.64 -10.11
N LEU A 107 2.56 -1.66 -8.78
CA LEU A 107 2.74 -0.49 -7.93
C LEU A 107 4.18 0.03 -7.99
N PHE A 108 5.15 -0.87 -7.83
CA PHE A 108 6.57 -0.53 -7.86
C PHE A 108 6.97 0.06 -9.22
N LYS A 109 6.50 -0.53 -10.32
CA LYS A 109 6.75 -0.01 -11.67
C LYS A 109 6.18 1.39 -11.85
N MET A 110 4.94 1.62 -11.41
CA MET A 110 4.32 2.94 -11.51
C MET A 110 5.06 4.00 -10.68
N GLU A 111 5.56 3.63 -9.51
CA GLU A 111 6.35 4.53 -8.66
C GLU A 111 7.74 4.82 -9.26
N LEU A 112 8.40 3.82 -9.83
CA LEU A 112 9.64 4.01 -10.58
C LEU A 112 9.44 4.91 -11.81
N ASP A 113 8.39 4.69 -12.59
CA ASP A 113 8.11 5.50 -13.78
C ASP A 113 7.87 6.97 -13.40
N ASN A 114 7.14 7.22 -12.30
CA ASN A 114 6.95 8.56 -11.76
C ASN A 114 8.27 9.21 -11.32
N TYR A 115 9.11 8.47 -10.60
CA TYR A 115 10.42 8.95 -10.15
C TYR A 115 11.33 9.31 -11.34
N LEU A 116 11.40 8.44 -12.35
CA LEU A 116 12.18 8.68 -13.56
C LEU A 116 11.67 9.89 -14.34
N ASN A 117 10.36 10.10 -14.39
CA ASN A 117 9.77 11.28 -15.03
C ASN A 117 10.12 12.58 -14.29
N CYS A 118 10.09 12.58 -12.95
CA CYS A 118 10.55 13.73 -12.16
C CYS A 118 12.04 14.03 -12.40
N LEU A 119 12.89 13.00 -12.47
CA LEU A 119 14.32 13.20 -12.77
C LEU A 119 14.55 13.81 -14.15
N LYS A 120 13.78 13.39 -15.17
CA LYS A 120 13.83 13.97 -16.51
C LYS A 120 13.45 15.45 -16.49
N GLN A 121 12.34 15.80 -15.84
CA GLN A 121 11.89 17.18 -15.70
C GLN A 121 12.93 18.06 -15.00
N ILE A 122 13.52 17.59 -13.90
CA ILE A 122 14.60 18.33 -13.20
C ILE A 122 15.81 18.54 -14.12
N THR A 123 16.14 17.56 -14.95
CA THR A 123 17.28 17.65 -15.88
C THR A 123 17.00 18.63 -17.01
N GLU A 124 15.77 18.64 -17.54
CA GLU A 124 15.31 19.59 -18.55
C GLU A 124 15.25 21.02 -18.00
N ASP A 125 14.69 21.22 -16.80
CA ASP A 125 14.63 22.51 -16.12
C ASP A 125 16.03 23.08 -15.85
N LYS A 126 16.97 22.23 -15.41
CA LYS A 126 18.38 22.62 -15.25
C LYS A 126 19.00 23.04 -16.56
N ASN A 127 18.79 22.29 -17.64
CA ASN A 127 19.36 22.59 -18.95
C ASN A 127 18.79 23.91 -19.51
N ASN A 128 17.50 24.16 -19.32
CA ASN A 128 16.84 25.42 -19.72
C ASN A 128 17.35 26.60 -18.89
N GLN A 129 17.51 26.45 -17.57
CA GLN A 129 18.12 27.47 -16.71
C GLN A 129 19.60 27.72 -17.06
N LEU A 130 20.36 26.71 -17.50
CA LEU A 130 21.76 26.85 -17.92
C LEU A 130 21.89 27.55 -19.29
N LEU A 131 20.91 27.35 -20.18
CA LEU A 131 20.79 28.08 -21.45
C LEU A 131 20.43 29.55 -21.22
N GLU A 132 19.55 29.84 -20.28
CA GLU A 132 19.20 31.23 -19.87
C GLU A 132 20.31 31.91 -19.05
N LYS A 133 21.07 31.18 -18.23
CA LYS A 133 22.23 31.73 -17.49
C LYS A 133 23.46 31.96 -18.38
N LYS A 134 23.54 31.34 -19.57
CA LYS A 134 24.59 31.65 -20.55
C LYS A 134 24.37 32.99 -21.26
N SER A 135 23.15 33.56 -21.22
CA SER A 135 22.86 34.89 -21.79
C SER A 135 22.91 36.03 -20.76
N ILE A 136 23.01 35.73 -19.45
CA ILE A 136 23.08 36.74 -18.40
C ILE A 136 24.19 36.36 -17.41
N ASN A 137 25.32 37.06 -17.50
CA ASN A 137 26.34 37.06 -16.45
C ASN A 137 25.71 37.63 -15.17
N GLU A 138 25.47 36.80 -14.17
CA GLU A 138 25.72 37.10 -12.75
C GLU A 138 25.40 35.86 -11.90
N ILE A 139 26.38 35.45 -11.11
CA ILE A 139 26.31 34.35 -10.17
C ILE A 139 25.59 34.86 -8.93
N ASP A 140 24.51 34.20 -8.51
CA ASP A 140 24.19 34.18 -7.09
C ASP A 140 23.58 32.86 -6.61
N TYR A 141 23.99 32.50 -5.40
CA TYR A 141 23.82 31.22 -4.71
C TYR A 141 22.36 30.97 -4.29
N GLN A 142 21.63 30.10 -5.00
CA GLN A 142 20.41 29.47 -4.48
C GLN A 142 20.29 28.02 -4.98
N PHE A 143 21.07 27.10 -4.42
CA PHE A 143 21.05 25.68 -4.82
C PHE A 143 20.35 24.73 -3.83
N ASP A 144 19.95 25.21 -2.64
CA ASP A 144 19.56 24.30 -1.55
C ASP A 144 18.05 24.03 -1.37
N ASN A 145 17.14 24.71 -2.08
CA ASN A 145 15.69 24.55 -1.86
C ASN A 145 14.93 23.72 -2.92
N GLN A 146 15.55 23.36 -4.04
CA GLN A 146 14.84 22.73 -5.18
C GLN A 146 14.73 21.19 -5.11
N TYR A 147 15.46 20.51 -4.22
CA TYR A 147 15.44 19.04 -4.11
C TYR A 147 14.58 18.49 -2.98
N LYS A 148 13.85 19.32 -2.23
CA LYS A 148 12.93 18.86 -1.18
C LYS A 148 11.77 18.00 -1.69
N HIS A 149 11.52 17.96 -3.00
CA HIS A 149 10.42 17.23 -3.62
C HIS A 149 10.80 15.87 -4.23
N LEU A 150 12.09 15.50 -4.23
CA LEU A 150 12.48 14.16 -4.69
C LEU A 150 12.28 13.16 -3.54
N GLU A 151 11.03 12.80 -3.29
CA GLU A 151 10.72 11.69 -2.39
C GLU A 151 11.27 10.41 -3.03
N PHE A 152 12.20 9.74 -2.35
CA PHE A 152 12.69 8.41 -2.74
C PHE A 152 11.49 7.48 -2.95
N PRO A 153 11.57 6.49 -3.88
CA PRO A 153 10.52 5.49 -4.03
C PRO A 153 10.23 4.87 -2.66
N THR A 154 9.00 5.04 -2.22
CA THR A 154 8.54 4.60 -0.92
C THR A 154 8.47 3.08 -0.90
N LEU A 155 8.56 2.47 0.27
CA LEU A 155 8.37 1.02 0.41
C LEU A 155 6.91 0.59 0.20
N GLU A 156 5.99 1.52 -0.10
CA GLU A 156 4.55 1.30 -0.28
C GLU A 156 4.17 0.09 -1.13
N PRO A 157 4.85 -0.24 -2.24
CA PRO A 157 4.54 -1.43 -3.02
C PRO A 157 4.59 -2.71 -2.18
N PHE A 158 5.48 -2.78 -1.18
CA PHE A 158 5.72 -3.97 -0.35
C PHE A 158 4.92 -3.97 0.97
N ASN A 159 3.97 -3.06 1.14
CA ASN A 159 3.18 -2.93 2.37
C ASN A 159 2.20 -4.11 2.60
N MET A 160 1.94 -4.93 1.58
CA MET A 160 0.98 -6.01 1.65
C MET A 160 1.65 -7.34 1.98
N ILE A 161 1.29 -7.95 3.11
CA ILE A 161 1.85 -9.22 3.57
C ILE A 161 0.77 -10.30 3.60
N ILE A 162 1.17 -11.52 3.30
CA ILE A 162 0.34 -12.73 3.37
C ILE A 162 0.76 -13.56 4.58
N TYR A 163 -0.23 -14.01 5.33
CA TYR A 163 -0.11 -15.06 6.34
C TYR A 163 -0.98 -16.24 5.91
N GLY A 164 -0.46 -17.46 5.99
CA GLY A 164 -1.18 -18.68 5.56
C GLY A 164 -0.69 -19.20 4.21
N LEU A 165 -1.60 -19.75 3.40
CA LEU A 165 -1.27 -20.52 2.19
C LEU A 165 -1.28 -19.64 0.92
N PRO A 166 -0.12 -19.28 0.35
CA PRO A 166 -0.05 -18.38 -0.80
C PRO A 166 -0.55 -19.02 -2.11
N ASN A 167 -0.57 -20.35 -2.20
CA ASN A 167 -0.87 -21.07 -3.45
C ASN A 167 -2.36 -21.45 -3.59
N ILE A 168 -3.24 -20.89 -2.76
CA ILE A 168 -4.68 -21.09 -2.91
C ILE A 168 -5.18 -20.21 -4.05
N SER A 169 -5.91 -20.82 -4.98
CA SER A 169 -6.73 -20.14 -5.96
C SER A 169 -8.22 -20.38 -5.67
N PHE A 170 -9.05 -19.59 -6.32
CA PHE A 170 -10.49 -19.49 -6.12
C PHE A 170 -11.30 -20.24 -7.19
N ALA A 171 -10.68 -21.27 -7.77
CA ALA A 171 -11.22 -22.07 -8.88
C ALA A 171 -12.36 -22.99 -8.43
#